data_AF-A0A8T7FNG7-F1
#
_entry.id   AF-A0A8T7FNG7-F1
#
_cell.length_a   1.000
_cell.length_b   1.000
_cell.length_c   1.000
_cell.angle_alpha   90.00
_cell.angle_beta   90.00
_cell.angle_gamma   90.00
#
_symmetry.space_group_name_H-M   'P 1'
#
loop_
_entity.id
_entity.type
_entity.pdbx_description
1 polymer ?
#
loop_
_entity_poly.entity_id
_entity_poly.type
_entity_poly.pdbx_seq_one_letter_code
_entity_poly.pdbx_strand_id
1 'polypeptide(L)'
;MRGSRDLDACENDPDLAKRLNTDLPRRFARACKTRNIPLAHISTDAVFDGEKDGFYTEDDKPNPLGMYAKTKLDGEWAVLTENPSAIVARVNFYGWSLSGRRSLAEFFYHNLSHNKSMSGFTDVVFCPMLANDTARLLVKMLKRGLGGLYHLVGTQAMSKYQFGVEIARKFRMRESDITPKSVSFSGLLARRANNLWLSTHKLSTDLGENLPGFSTGLDEFYTQFRQGYPQKIRSYQQA
;
A
#
# COMPACT_ATOMS: atom_id res chain seq x y z
N MET A 1 0.50 -17.98 -2.39
CA MET A 1 -0.94 -17.72 -2.64
C MET A 1 -1.14 -16.20 -2.66
N ARG A 2 -1.62 -15.62 -3.76
CA ARG A 2 -1.76 -14.17 -3.91
C ARG A 2 -3.00 -13.72 -3.11
N GLY A 3 -2.86 -12.80 -2.15
CA GLY A 3 -4.01 -12.05 -1.66
C GLY A 3 -4.66 -11.33 -2.85
N SER A 4 -5.96 -11.49 -3.03
CA SER A 4 -6.71 -10.83 -4.10
C SER A 4 -6.74 -9.33 -3.79
N ARG A 5 -5.83 -8.57 -4.42
CA ARG A 5 -5.86 -7.09 -4.45
C ARG A 5 -6.81 -6.55 -5.52
N ASP A 6 -7.50 -7.44 -6.20
CA ASP A 6 -8.47 -7.12 -7.22
C ASP A 6 -9.81 -6.87 -6.51
N LEU A 7 -10.19 -5.59 -6.43
CA LEU A 7 -11.41 -5.14 -5.74
C LEU A 7 -12.63 -5.84 -6.34
N ASP A 8 -12.67 -5.93 -7.67
CA ASP A 8 -13.79 -6.52 -8.41
C ASP A 8 -13.87 -8.03 -8.15
N ALA A 9 -12.73 -8.72 -8.07
CA ALA A 9 -12.71 -10.14 -7.73
C ALA A 9 -13.24 -10.42 -6.31
N CYS A 10 -12.95 -9.55 -5.36
CA CYS A 10 -13.44 -9.70 -3.99
C CYS A 10 -14.94 -9.43 -3.86
N GLU A 11 -15.50 -8.50 -4.64
CA GLU A 11 -16.95 -8.28 -4.69
C GLU A 11 -17.68 -9.44 -5.37
N ASN A 12 -17.10 -10.01 -6.44
CA ASN A 12 -17.70 -11.10 -7.19
C ASN A 12 -17.64 -12.47 -6.47
N ASP A 13 -16.65 -12.70 -5.60
CA ASP A 13 -16.52 -13.91 -4.79
C ASP A 13 -16.14 -13.60 -3.32
N PRO A 14 -17.11 -13.15 -2.50
CA PRO A 14 -16.89 -12.81 -1.10
C PRO A 14 -16.38 -13.98 -0.25
N ASP A 15 -16.78 -15.20 -0.58
CA ASP A 15 -16.37 -16.41 0.16
C ASP A 15 -14.88 -16.71 -0.08
N LEU A 16 -14.42 -16.60 -1.33
CA LEU A 16 -13.00 -16.70 -1.65
C LEU A 16 -12.21 -15.57 -0.99
N ALA A 17 -12.72 -14.33 -1.02
CA ALA A 17 -12.08 -13.19 -0.37
C ALA A 17 -11.90 -13.43 1.13
N LYS A 18 -12.94 -13.91 1.82
CA LYS A 18 -12.88 -14.29 3.24
C LYS A 18 -11.87 -15.41 3.50
N ARG A 19 -11.89 -16.47 2.70
CA ARG A 19 -10.94 -17.59 2.85
C ARG A 19 -9.49 -17.12 2.74
N LEU A 20 -9.18 -16.25 1.78
CA LEU A 20 -7.82 -15.79 1.49
C LEU A 20 -7.35 -14.66 2.42
N ASN A 21 -8.22 -13.70 2.73
CA ASN A 21 -7.86 -12.49 3.45
C ASN A 21 -8.13 -12.58 4.96
N THR A 22 -8.96 -13.52 5.42
CA THR A 22 -9.34 -13.67 6.83
C THR A 22 -8.94 -15.04 7.40
N ASP A 23 -9.48 -16.12 6.84
CA ASP A 23 -9.32 -17.46 7.44
C ASP A 23 -7.90 -18.00 7.31
N LEU A 24 -7.26 -17.78 6.16
CA LEU A 24 -5.87 -18.20 5.94
C LEU A 24 -4.89 -17.45 6.86
N PRO A 25 -4.93 -16.10 6.97
CA PRO A 25 -4.14 -15.37 7.95
C PRO A 25 -4.36 -15.81 9.40
N ARG A 26 -5.62 -16.09 9.80
CA ARG A 26 -5.92 -16.64 11.13
C ARG A 26 -5.16 -17.93 11.40
N ARG A 27 -5.18 -18.87 10.45
CA ARG A 27 -4.48 -20.16 10.56
C ARG A 27 -2.97 -19.96 10.67
N PHE A 28 -2.40 -19.05 9.88
CA PHE A 28 -0.97 -18.71 9.99
C PHE A 28 -0.63 -18.09 11.33
N ALA A 29 -1.43 -17.16 11.84
CA ALA A 29 -1.24 -16.53 13.15
C ALA A 29 -1.21 -17.58 14.27
N ARG A 30 -2.19 -18.47 14.30
CA ARG A 30 -2.23 -19.58 15.27
C ARG A 30 -0.99 -20.47 15.16
N ALA A 31 -0.65 -20.91 13.95
CA ALA A 31 0.48 -21.80 13.71
C ALA A 31 1.83 -21.19 14.09
N CYS A 32 2.00 -19.88 13.83
CA CYS A 32 3.20 -19.13 14.19
C CYS A 32 3.32 -18.97 15.70
N LYS A 33 2.23 -18.61 16.39
CA LYS A 33 2.21 -18.50 17.85
C LYS A 33 2.61 -19.80 18.54
N THR A 34 2.01 -20.93 18.15
CA THR A 34 2.32 -22.25 18.75
C THR A 34 3.79 -22.65 18.57
N ARG A 35 4.45 -22.16 17.53
CA ARG A 35 5.85 -22.48 17.22
C ARG A 35 6.83 -21.37 17.58
N ASN A 36 6.36 -20.30 18.21
CA ASN A 36 7.15 -19.11 18.50
C ASN A 36 7.86 -18.53 17.25
N ILE A 37 7.17 -18.51 16.11
CA ILE A 37 7.66 -17.93 14.86
C ILE A 37 7.14 -16.50 14.74
N PRO A 38 8.01 -15.49 14.53
CA PRO A 38 7.58 -14.12 14.25
C PRO A 38 6.72 -14.04 13.01
N LEU A 39 5.60 -13.29 13.08
CA LEU A 39 4.67 -13.12 11.97
C LEU A 39 4.46 -11.63 11.68
N ALA A 40 4.57 -11.27 10.40
CA ALA A 40 4.08 -9.99 9.89
C ALA A 40 2.93 -10.24 8.91
N HIS A 41 1.77 -9.66 9.22
CA HIS A 41 0.59 -9.66 8.36
C HIS A 41 0.47 -8.30 7.67
N ILE A 42 0.37 -8.32 6.34
CA ILE A 42 0.22 -7.11 5.52
C ILE A 42 -1.26 -6.82 5.36
N SER A 43 -1.69 -5.67 5.85
CA SER A 43 -3.04 -5.12 5.65
C SER A 43 -3.01 -3.98 4.62
N THR A 44 -3.95 -3.02 4.71
CA THR A 44 -4.15 -1.95 3.74
C THR A 44 -4.68 -0.70 4.46
N ASP A 45 -4.39 0.47 3.92
CA ASP A 45 -5.02 1.74 4.33
C ASP A 45 -6.51 1.82 3.98
N ALA A 46 -6.98 1.09 2.96
CA ALA A 46 -8.37 1.00 2.53
C ALA A 46 -9.37 0.49 3.60
N VAL A 47 -8.89 0.11 4.79
CA VAL A 47 -9.76 -0.18 5.94
C VAL A 47 -10.49 1.07 6.47
N PHE A 48 -10.02 2.26 6.09
CA PHE A 48 -10.67 3.54 6.40
C PHE A 48 -11.55 4.02 5.26
N ASP A 49 -12.58 4.81 5.60
CA ASP A 49 -13.52 5.43 4.65
C ASP A 49 -13.00 6.73 4.04
N GLY A 50 -11.98 7.33 4.67
CA GLY A 50 -11.41 8.60 4.29
C GLY A 50 -12.33 9.80 4.50
N GLU A 51 -13.27 9.73 5.44
CA GLU A 51 -14.12 10.86 5.85
C GLU A 51 -13.48 11.75 6.93
N LYS A 52 -12.45 11.28 7.63
CA LYS A 52 -11.81 12.03 8.70
C LYS A 52 -11.05 13.23 8.14
N ASP A 53 -11.21 14.38 8.77
CA ASP A 53 -10.32 15.53 8.56
C ASP A 53 -8.95 15.29 9.23
N GLY A 54 -7.88 15.40 8.45
CA GLY A 54 -6.51 15.19 8.94
C GLY A 54 -6.04 13.74 8.82
N PHE A 55 -5.24 13.26 9.77
CA PHE A 55 -4.63 11.93 9.68
C PHE A 55 -5.36 10.89 10.54
N TYR A 56 -5.32 9.64 10.08
CA TYR A 56 -5.71 8.46 10.84
C TYR A 56 -4.54 7.94 11.70
N THR A 57 -4.78 7.64 12.97
CA THR A 57 -3.90 6.87 13.86
C THR A 57 -4.34 5.41 13.92
N GLU A 58 -3.53 4.55 14.51
CA GLU A 58 -3.86 3.13 14.70
C GLU A 58 -5.07 2.91 15.62
N ASP A 59 -5.42 3.89 16.45
CA ASP A 59 -6.54 3.85 17.38
C ASP A 59 -7.87 4.31 16.76
N ASP A 60 -7.83 4.95 15.58
CA ASP A 60 -9.04 5.35 14.87
C ASP A 60 -9.83 4.13 14.41
N LYS A 61 -11.16 4.20 14.56
CA LYS A 61 -12.07 3.13 14.16
C LYS A 61 -12.10 2.97 12.64
N PRO A 62 -11.80 1.77 12.10
CA PRO A 62 -11.91 1.51 10.66
C PRO A 62 -13.38 1.50 10.18
N ASN A 63 -13.58 1.86 8.92
CA ASN A 63 -14.88 1.85 8.24
C ASN A 63 -14.69 1.50 6.75
N PRO A 64 -14.49 0.21 6.41
CA PRO A 64 -14.08 -0.20 5.08
C PRO A 64 -15.16 0.00 4.01
N LEU A 65 -14.80 0.62 2.89
CA LEU A 65 -15.68 0.82 1.73
C LEU A 65 -15.52 -0.32 0.72
N GLY A 66 -16.13 -1.48 1.01
CA GLY A 66 -16.20 -2.64 0.09
C GLY A 66 -15.66 -3.95 0.68
N MET A 67 -15.90 -5.05 -0.04
CA MET A 67 -15.62 -6.41 0.41
C MET A 67 -14.13 -6.71 0.57
N TYR A 68 -13.28 -6.19 -0.33
CA TYR A 68 -11.83 -6.32 -0.18
C TYR A 68 -11.37 -5.69 1.14
N ALA A 69 -11.71 -4.43 1.38
CA ALA A 69 -11.30 -3.71 2.58
C ALA A 69 -11.85 -4.37 3.85
N LYS A 70 -13.11 -4.84 3.81
CA LYS A 70 -13.75 -5.56 4.91
C LYS A 70 -13.02 -6.86 5.24
N THR A 71 -12.76 -7.71 4.26
CA THR A 71 -12.08 -9.00 4.49
C THR A 71 -10.62 -8.82 4.93
N LYS A 72 -9.95 -7.74 4.49
CA LYS A 72 -8.63 -7.32 5.00
C LYS A 72 -8.69 -6.93 6.47
N LEU A 73 -9.67 -6.11 6.86
CA LEU A 73 -9.89 -5.71 8.25
C LEU A 73 -10.22 -6.92 9.16
N ASP A 74 -11.11 -7.80 8.71
CA ASP A 74 -11.44 -9.05 9.41
C ASP A 74 -10.17 -9.91 9.61
N GLY A 75 -9.26 -9.89 8.64
CA GLY A 75 -7.94 -10.52 8.72
C GLY A 75 -7.03 -9.90 9.79
N GLU A 76 -7.02 -8.57 9.93
CA GLU A 76 -6.28 -7.88 11.00
C GLU A 76 -6.71 -8.40 12.38
N TRP A 77 -8.03 -8.38 12.63
CA TRP A 77 -8.59 -8.83 13.89
C TRP A 77 -8.31 -10.31 14.14
N ALA A 78 -8.53 -11.16 13.12
CA ALA A 78 -8.29 -12.58 13.24
C ALA A 78 -6.82 -12.92 13.56
N VAL A 79 -5.87 -12.18 12.97
CA VAL A 79 -4.44 -12.35 13.26
C VAL A 79 -4.12 -11.92 14.69
N LEU A 80 -4.57 -10.74 15.12
CA LEU A 80 -4.26 -10.21 16.46
C LEU A 80 -4.95 -11.00 17.57
N THR A 81 -6.16 -11.54 17.35
CA THR A 81 -6.82 -12.43 18.30
C THR A 81 -6.04 -13.72 18.51
N GLU A 82 -5.59 -14.35 17.43
CA GLU A 82 -4.83 -15.61 17.53
C GLU A 82 -3.43 -15.36 18.07
N ASN A 83 -2.74 -14.33 17.56
CA ASN A 83 -1.37 -13.99 17.89
C ASN A 83 -1.16 -12.49 18.18
N PRO A 84 -1.33 -12.05 19.43
CA PRO A 84 -1.14 -10.65 19.82
C PRO A 84 0.28 -10.10 19.61
N SER A 85 1.30 -10.97 19.53
CA SER A 85 2.68 -10.55 19.23
C SER A 85 2.99 -10.44 17.74
N ALA A 86 2.05 -10.81 16.85
CA ALA A 86 2.22 -10.59 15.42
C ALA A 86 2.21 -9.09 15.10
N ILE A 87 2.94 -8.70 14.05
CA ILE A 87 2.83 -7.39 13.45
C ILE A 87 1.67 -7.41 12.47
N VAL A 88 0.73 -6.48 12.59
CA VAL A 88 -0.22 -6.14 11.52
C VAL A 88 0.17 -4.79 10.97
N ALA A 89 0.60 -4.74 9.71
CA ALA A 89 1.06 -3.52 9.05
C ALA A 89 0.06 -3.05 8.00
N ARG A 90 -0.62 -1.93 8.23
CA ARG A 90 -1.39 -1.23 7.19
C ARG A 90 -0.42 -0.48 6.28
N VAL A 91 -0.44 -0.82 5.00
CA VAL A 91 0.54 -0.32 4.03
C VAL A 91 -0.14 0.38 2.86
N ASN A 92 0.60 1.29 2.23
CA ASN A 92 0.34 1.80 0.88
C ASN A 92 1.69 1.98 0.19
N PHE A 93 1.95 1.16 -0.84
CA PHE A 93 3.27 1.14 -1.47
C PHE A 93 3.22 1.20 -3.00
N TYR A 94 4.32 1.69 -3.57
CA TYR A 94 4.61 1.70 -4.99
C TYR A 94 5.96 1.04 -5.29
N GLY A 95 6.23 0.72 -6.54
CA GLY A 95 7.50 0.11 -6.95
C GLY A 95 7.37 -0.70 -8.23
N TRP A 96 8.48 -1.28 -8.67
CA TRP A 96 8.51 -2.14 -9.84
C TRP A 96 7.90 -3.50 -9.51
N SER A 97 6.99 -3.96 -10.36
CA SER A 97 6.27 -5.21 -10.20
C SER A 97 6.63 -6.20 -11.29
N LEU A 98 6.46 -7.49 -10.98
CA LEU A 98 6.73 -8.58 -11.91
C LEU A 98 6.01 -8.40 -13.26
N SER A 99 4.80 -7.84 -13.29
CA SER A 99 4.03 -7.68 -14.53
C SER A 99 4.15 -6.29 -15.16
N GLY A 100 4.84 -5.33 -14.53
CA GLY A 100 4.93 -3.95 -15.03
C GLY A 100 3.63 -3.14 -14.93
N ARG A 101 2.60 -3.61 -14.21
CA ARG A 101 1.23 -3.07 -14.29
C ARG A 101 0.51 -2.99 -12.96
N ARG A 102 1.19 -3.24 -11.84
CA ARG A 102 0.54 -3.37 -10.52
C ARG A 102 0.70 -2.14 -9.63
N SER A 103 1.64 -1.26 -9.96
CA SER A 103 1.90 -0.07 -9.18
C SER A 103 1.35 1.18 -9.85
N LEU A 104 0.88 2.13 -9.04
CA LEU A 104 0.55 3.48 -9.53
C LEU A 104 1.75 4.18 -10.17
N ALA A 105 2.98 3.93 -9.66
CA ALA A 105 4.20 4.47 -10.27
C ALA A 105 4.42 3.91 -11.69
N GLU A 106 4.22 2.60 -11.87
CA GLU A 106 4.28 1.96 -13.18
C GLU A 106 3.20 2.49 -14.13
N PHE A 107 1.98 2.71 -13.62
CA PHE A 107 0.89 3.31 -14.39
C PHE A 107 1.28 4.68 -14.96
N PHE A 108 1.78 5.61 -14.13
CA PHE A 108 2.24 6.92 -14.61
C PHE A 108 3.44 6.78 -15.55
N TYR A 109 4.48 6.06 -15.15
CA TYR A 109 5.69 5.88 -15.95
C TYR A 109 5.38 5.31 -17.35
N HIS A 110 4.55 4.27 -17.44
CA HIS A 110 4.26 3.62 -18.71
C HIS A 110 3.39 4.46 -19.63
N ASN A 111 2.40 5.18 -19.12
CA ASN A 111 1.59 6.05 -19.98
C ASN A 111 2.41 7.26 -20.46
N LEU A 112 3.13 7.92 -19.57
CA LEU A 112 3.95 9.09 -19.91
C LEU A 112 5.11 8.74 -20.86
N SER A 113 5.77 7.59 -20.69
CA SER A 113 6.81 7.13 -21.64
C SER A 113 6.27 6.84 -23.05
N HIS A 114 4.96 6.65 -23.20
CA HIS A 114 4.29 6.49 -24.49
C HIS A 114 3.57 7.78 -24.93
N ASN A 115 3.89 8.93 -24.32
CA ASN A 115 3.25 10.22 -24.57
C ASN A 115 1.72 10.20 -24.46
N LYS A 116 1.17 9.32 -23.60
CA LYS A 116 -0.27 9.25 -23.33
C LYS A 116 -0.62 10.19 -22.19
N SER A 117 -1.51 11.14 -22.46
CA SER A 117 -2.09 11.98 -21.42
C SER A 117 -3.07 11.20 -20.54
N MET A 118 -3.16 11.59 -19.28
CA MET A 118 -3.93 10.88 -18.26
C MET A 118 -4.41 11.83 -17.16
N SER A 119 -5.40 11.40 -16.37
CA SER A 119 -5.87 12.19 -15.23
C SER A 119 -5.21 11.74 -13.92
N GLY A 120 -4.91 12.70 -13.04
CA GLY A 120 -4.52 12.45 -11.66
C GLY A 120 -5.54 13.04 -10.70
N PHE A 121 -5.97 12.26 -9.69
CA PHE A 121 -6.94 12.75 -8.72
C PHE A 121 -6.32 13.75 -7.75
N THR A 122 -6.93 14.93 -7.61
CA THR A 122 -6.45 16.00 -6.72
C THR A 122 -6.95 15.85 -5.28
N ASP A 123 -8.05 15.12 -5.10
CA ASP A 123 -8.82 14.96 -3.86
C ASP A 123 -8.76 13.53 -3.30
N VAL A 124 -7.88 12.69 -3.83
CA VAL A 124 -7.58 11.35 -3.29
C VAL A 124 -6.17 11.34 -2.72
N VAL A 125 -6.08 11.54 -1.42
CA VAL A 125 -4.84 11.67 -0.63
C VAL A 125 -4.42 10.31 -0.06
N PHE A 126 -3.12 10.03 -0.07
CA PHE A 126 -2.54 8.80 0.47
C PHE A 126 -1.06 9.01 0.83
N CYS A 127 -0.48 8.04 1.55
CA CYS A 127 0.91 8.06 2.00
C CYS A 127 1.78 6.99 1.28
N PRO A 128 2.32 7.27 0.07
CA PRO A 128 3.10 6.30 -0.69
C PRO A 128 4.46 5.98 -0.06
N MET A 129 4.78 4.69 0.08
CA MET A 129 6.12 4.19 0.42
C MET A 129 6.69 3.31 -0.70
N LEU A 130 8.00 3.33 -0.92
CA LEU A 130 8.62 2.37 -1.83
C LEU A 130 8.52 0.96 -1.26
N ALA A 131 8.09 -0.02 -2.07
CA ALA A 131 7.90 -1.41 -1.65
C ALA A 131 9.16 -2.03 -1.01
N ASN A 132 10.35 -1.67 -1.51
CA ASN A 132 11.63 -2.10 -0.95
C ASN A 132 11.84 -1.57 0.48
N ASP A 133 11.42 -0.34 0.76
CA ASP A 133 11.52 0.25 2.09
C ASP A 133 10.47 -0.35 3.03
N THR A 134 9.25 -0.58 2.55
CA THR A 134 8.23 -1.34 3.29
C THR A 134 8.77 -2.71 3.71
N ALA A 135 9.39 -3.46 2.79
CA ALA A 135 9.98 -4.77 3.09
C ALA A 135 11.13 -4.67 4.11
N ARG A 136 12.03 -3.70 3.93
CA ARG A 136 13.16 -3.46 4.84
C ARG A 136 12.68 -3.13 6.26
N LEU A 137 11.68 -2.28 6.40
CA LEU A 137 11.09 -1.90 7.67
C LEU A 137 10.38 -3.07 8.33
N LEU A 138 9.60 -3.88 7.60
CA LEU A 138 8.99 -5.10 8.17
C LEU A 138 10.02 -6.04 8.77
N VAL A 139 11.12 -6.29 8.06
CA VAL A 139 12.22 -7.12 8.58
C VAL A 139 12.85 -6.48 9.82
N LYS A 140 13.02 -5.16 9.83
CA LYS A 140 13.54 -4.43 10.99
C LYS A 140 12.59 -4.55 12.19
N MET A 141 11.29 -4.36 11.99
CA MET A 141 10.26 -4.49 13.03
C MET A 141 10.26 -5.91 13.62
N LEU A 142 10.32 -6.94 12.77
CA LEU A 142 10.41 -8.34 13.20
C LEU A 142 11.67 -8.60 14.03
N LYS A 143 12.83 -8.09 13.61
CA LYS A 143 14.11 -8.22 14.36
C LYS A 143 14.10 -7.48 15.70
N ARG A 144 13.36 -6.38 15.79
CA ARG A 144 13.18 -5.60 17.03
C ARG A 144 12.13 -6.23 17.97
N GLY A 145 11.42 -7.27 17.53
CA GLY A 145 10.38 -7.91 18.31
C GLY A 145 9.15 -7.02 18.51
N LEU A 146 8.88 -6.09 17.60
CA LEU A 146 7.67 -5.29 17.65
C LEU A 146 6.44 -6.18 17.40
N GLY A 147 5.30 -5.80 17.97
CA GLY A 147 4.03 -6.53 17.85
C GLY A 147 2.84 -5.59 17.96
N GLY A 148 1.72 -6.00 17.37
CA GLY A 148 0.50 -5.21 17.28
C GLY A 148 0.32 -4.52 15.93
N LEU A 149 -0.65 -3.60 15.90
CA LEU A 149 -1.05 -2.85 14.71
C LEU A 149 -0.15 -1.62 14.48
N TYR A 150 0.31 -1.43 13.25
CA TYR A 150 1.11 -0.28 12.82
C TYR A 150 0.68 0.25 11.46
N HIS A 151 0.73 1.56 11.29
CA HIS A 151 0.76 2.22 9.99
C HIS A 151 2.19 2.22 9.43
N LEU A 152 2.41 1.43 8.38
CA LEU A 152 3.69 1.33 7.69
C LEU A 152 3.57 1.96 6.29
N VAL A 153 3.56 3.28 6.28
CA VAL A 153 3.35 4.13 5.11
C VAL A 153 4.39 5.25 5.05
N GLY A 154 4.49 5.94 3.92
CA GLY A 154 5.41 7.07 3.76
C GLY A 154 5.06 8.22 4.70
N THR A 155 6.05 9.03 5.08
CA THR A 155 5.86 10.17 6.00
C THR A 155 5.14 11.36 5.37
N GLN A 156 5.01 11.39 4.05
CA GLN A 156 4.37 12.47 3.30
C GLN A 156 3.06 12.00 2.68
N ALA A 157 1.97 12.68 3.04
CA ALA A 157 0.70 12.57 2.35
C ALA A 157 0.72 13.40 1.05
N MET A 158 0.13 12.86 -0.01
CA MET A 158 -0.03 13.56 -1.29
C MET A 158 -1.22 13.02 -2.09
N SER A 159 -1.73 13.84 -3.00
CA SER A 159 -2.77 13.41 -3.93
C SER A 159 -2.21 12.51 -5.03
N LYS A 160 -3.10 11.73 -5.68
CA LYS A 160 -2.71 10.92 -6.86
C LYS A 160 -2.14 11.80 -7.99
N TYR A 161 -2.64 13.03 -8.13
CA TYR A 161 -2.12 14.03 -9.06
C TYR A 161 -0.68 14.42 -8.73
N GLN A 162 -0.44 14.85 -7.49
CA GLN A 162 0.91 15.23 -7.03
C GLN A 162 1.90 14.08 -7.20
N PHE A 163 1.51 12.85 -6.84
CA PHE A 163 2.31 11.66 -7.04
C PHE A 163 2.71 11.48 -8.52
N GLY A 164 1.75 11.58 -9.45
CA GLY A 164 2.04 11.45 -10.87
C GLY A 164 2.97 12.53 -11.40
N VAL A 165 2.78 13.78 -10.96
CA VAL A 165 3.65 14.92 -11.34
C VAL A 165 5.08 14.69 -10.88
N GLU A 166 5.29 14.18 -9.66
CA GLU A 166 6.63 13.85 -9.17
C GLU A 166 7.29 12.71 -9.97
N ILE A 167 6.53 11.70 -10.40
CA ILE A 167 7.03 10.69 -11.34
C ILE A 167 7.46 11.36 -12.66
N ALA A 168 6.61 12.22 -13.25
CA ALA A 168 6.92 12.90 -14.50
C ALA A 168 8.22 13.72 -14.39
N ARG A 169 8.35 14.51 -13.32
CA ARG A 169 9.57 15.27 -13.00
C ARG A 169 10.80 14.39 -12.92
N LYS A 170 10.73 13.32 -12.12
CA LYS A 170 11.87 12.44 -11.88
C LYS A 170 12.39 11.79 -13.15
N PHE A 171 11.47 11.42 -14.05
CA PHE A 171 11.79 10.77 -15.33
C PHE A 171 11.96 11.75 -16.49
N ARG A 172 11.94 13.08 -16.24
CA ARG A 172 12.05 14.13 -17.26
C ARG A 172 10.99 14.02 -18.37
N MET A 173 9.77 13.68 -17.97
CA MET A 173 8.58 13.59 -18.82
C MET A 173 7.72 14.86 -18.66
N ARG A 174 6.78 15.08 -19.58
CA ARG A 174 5.94 16.29 -19.56
C ARG A 174 4.89 16.21 -18.44
N GLU A 175 4.98 17.10 -17.46
CA GLU A 175 3.97 17.23 -16.40
C GLU A 175 2.58 17.59 -16.96
N SER A 176 2.53 18.34 -18.06
CA SER A 176 1.29 18.75 -18.73
C SER A 176 0.46 17.59 -19.30
N ASP A 177 1.05 16.40 -19.44
CA ASP A 177 0.32 15.19 -19.83
C ASP A 177 -0.51 14.61 -18.66
N ILE A 178 -0.39 15.16 -17.45
CA ILE A 178 -1.21 14.80 -16.30
C ILE A 178 -2.22 15.92 -16.04
N THR A 179 -3.49 15.64 -16.31
CA THR A 179 -4.57 16.60 -16.04
C THR A 179 -5.10 16.43 -14.61
N PRO A 180 -5.17 17.49 -13.79
CA PRO A 180 -5.81 17.42 -12.48
C PRO A 180 -7.30 17.16 -12.64
N LYS A 181 -7.85 16.24 -11.85
CA LYS A 181 -9.27 15.89 -11.87
C LYS A 181 -9.75 15.56 -10.46
N SER A 182 -10.98 15.93 -10.08
CA SER A 182 -11.59 15.42 -8.85
C SER A 182 -12.21 14.04 -9.09
N VAL A 183 -12.13 13.16 -8.09
CA VAL A 183 -12.72 11.82 -8.14
C VAL A 183 -14.24 11.86 -8.36
N SER A 184 -14.92 12.93 -7.93
CA SER A 184 -16.35 13.13 -8.16
C SER A 184 -16.74 13.14 -9.65
N PHE A 185 -15.84 13.58 -10.53
CA PHE A 185 -16.07 13.65 -11.99
C PHE A 185 -15.54 12.41 -12.73
N SER A 186 -15.12 11.37 -12.01
CA SER A 186 -14.47 10.19 -12.62
C SER A 186 -15.46 9.18 -13.21
N GLY A 187 -16.75 9.26 -12.87
CA GLY A 187 -17.76 8.28 -13.29
C GLY A 187 -17.55 6.88 -12.70
N LEU A 188 -16.63 6.73 -11.74
CA LEU A 188 -16.41 5.46 -11.04
C LEU A 188 -17.61 5.14 -10.15
N LEU A 189 -18.16 3.94 -10.30
CA LEU A 189 -19.31 3.45 -9.52
C LEU A 189 -18.95 3.22 -8.04
N ALA A 190 -17.71 2.82 -7.77
CA ALA A 190 -17.24 2.53 -6.42
C ALA A 190 -16.83 3.82 -5.68
N ARG A 191 -17.42 4.03 -4.49
CA ARG A 191 -17.06 5.11 -3.58
C ARG A 191 -15.59 4.96 -3.16
N ARG A 192 -14.77 5.98 -3.41
CA ARG A 192 -13.35 6.00 -3.01
C ARG A 192 -13.19 6.75 -1.70
N ALA A 193 -12.25 6.29 -0.88
CA ALA A 193 -11.79 7.04 0.27
C ALA A 193 -10.97 8.23 -0.21
N ASN A 194 -11.43 9.44 0.08
CA ASN A 194 -10.81 10.68 -0.38
C ASN A 194 -9.55 10.98 0.43
N ASN A 195 -9.54 10.68 1.73
CA ASN A 195 -8.41 10.93 2.60
C ASN A 195 -7.86 9.66 3.27
N LEU A 196 -6.75 9.14 2.77
CA LEU A 196 -6.00 8.04 3.41
C LEU A 196 -4.65 8.54 3.94
N TRP A 197 -4.65 9.72 4.58
CA TRP A 197 -3.50 10.19 5.33
C TRP A 197 -3.38 9.40 6.64
N LEU A 198 -2.36 8.55 6.72
CA LEU A 198 -2.08 7.76 7.91
C LEU A 198 -0.89 8.38 8.66
N SER A 199 -1.03 8.54 9.98
CA SER A 199 0.05 8.94 10.88
C SER A 199 1.09 7.82 10.97
N THR A 200 2.37 8.19 10.95
CA THR A 200 3.49 7.27 11.15
C THR A 200 4.08 7.36 12.55
N HIS A 201 3.49 8.17 13.44
CA HIS A 201 4.09 8.56 14.71
C HIS A 201 4.45 7.34 15.58
N LYS A 202 3.49 6.41 15.75
CA LYS A 202 3.69 5.19 16.54
C LYS A 202 4.92 4.39 16.07
N LEU A 203 5.00 4.12 14.77
CA LEU A 203 6.10 3.33 14.22
C LEU A 203 7.45 4.06 14.33
N SER A 204 7.49 5.37 14.07
CA SER A 204 8.73 6.14 14.22
C SER A 204 9.23 6.16 15.67
N THR A 205 8.31 6.26 16.63
CA THR A 205 8.63 6.24 18.07
C THR A 205 9.17 4.88 18.49
N ASP A 206 8.49 3.79 18.13
CA ASP A 206 8.88 2.43 18.53
C ASP A 206 10.19 1.96 17.87
N LEU A 207 10.51 2.45 16.67
CA LEU A 207 11.80 2.20 16.03
C LEU A 207 12.92 3.15 16.47
N GLY A 208 12.56 4.30 17.04
CA GLY A 208 13.51 5.36 17.42
C GLY A 208 14.21 6.01 16.22
N GLU A 209 13.57 6.04 15.05
CA GLU A 209 14.13 6.59 13.81
C GLU A 209 13.06 7.23 12.92
N ASN A 210 13.50 8.13 12.04
CA ASN A 210 12.63 8.70 11.00
C ASN A 210 12.36 7.65 9.92
N LEU A 211 11.10 7.58 9.47
CA LEU A 211 10.72 6.71 8.36
C LEU A 211 11.07 7.35 7.00
N PRO A 212 11.27 6.53 5.95
CA PRO A 212 11.55 7.02 4.60
C PRO A 212 10.46 7.96 4.08
N GLY A 213 10.91 9.09 3.53
CA GLY A 213 10.05 10.04 2.83
C GLY A 213 9.79 9.64 1.38
N PHE A 214 8.82 10.30 0.76
CA PHE A 214 8.47 10.01 -0.64
C PHE A 214 9.63 10.29 -1.60
N SER A 215 10.33 11.41 -1.43
CA SER A 215 11.47 11.82 -2.27
C SER A 215 12.60 10.78 -2.29
N THR A 216 13.02 10.27 -1.11
CA THR A 216 14.08 9.26 -1.03
C THR A 216 13.65 7.93 -1.68
N GLY A 217 12.39 7.53 -1.50
CA GLY A 217 11.84 6.36 -2.19
C GLY A 217 11.80 6.54 -3.71
N LEU A 218 11.52 7.76 -4.20
CA LEU A 218 11.44 8.09 -5.61
C LEU A 218 12.83 8.09 -6.27
N ASP A 219 13.85 8.56 -5.54
CA ASP A 219 15.26 8.48 -5.95
C ASP A 219 15.70 7.03 -6.15
N GLU A 220 15.37 6.16 -5.21
CA GLU A 220 15.68 4.73 -5.29
C GLU A 220 14.88 4.04 -6.41
N PHE A 221 13.59 4.36 -6.57
CA PHE A 221 12.77 3.85 -7.66
C PHE A 221 13.37 4.16 -9.05
N TYR A 222 13.87 5.38 -9.23
CA TYR A 222 14.57 5.81 -10.44
C TYR A 222 15.95 5.15 -10.59
N THR A 223 16.68 4.99 -9.50
CA THR A 223 17.98 4.29 -9.50
C THR A 223 17.83 2.85 -9.95
N GLN A 224 16.82 2.14 -9.43
CA GLN A 224 16.45 0.79 -9.86
C GLN A 224 16.15 0.73 -11.35
N PHE A 225 15.41 1.71 -11.88
CA PHE A 225 15.17 1.81 -13.32
C PHE A 225 16.46 1.92 -14.13
N ARG A 226 17.35 2.83 -13.74
CA ARG A 226 18.64 3.03 -14.42
C ARG A 226 19.54 1.80 -14.38
N GLN A 227 19.41 0.97 -13.35
CA GLN A 227 20.16 -0.28 -13.18
C GLN A 227 19.52 -1.48 -13.89
N GLY A 228 18.42 -1.29 -14.62
CA GLY A 228 17.73 -2.38 -15.32
C GLY A 228 16.95 -3.32 -14.39
N TYR A 229 16.68 -2.90 -13.15
CA TYR A 229 15.90 -3.71 -12.19
C TYR A 229 14.51 -4.11 -12.73
N PRO A 230 13.74 -3.25 -13.42
CA PRO A 230 12.43 -3.63 -13.95
C PRO A 230 12.50 -4.77 -14.98
N GLN A 231 13.57 -4.82 -15.78
CA GLN A 231 13.84 -5.89 -16.74
C GLN A 231 14.22 -7.18 -16.00
N LYS A 232 15.10 -7.07 -15.01
CA LYS A 232 15.54 -8.19 -14.16
C LYS A 232 14.37 -8.86 -13.43
N ILE A 233 13.47 -8.10 -12.80
CA ILE A 233 12.35 -8.73 -12.08
C ILE A 233 11.35 -9.38 -13.04
N ARG A 234 11.17 -8.83 -14.25
CA ARG A 234 10.27 -9.38 -15.27
C ARG A 234 10.75 -10.73 -15.79
N SER A 235 12.07 -10.96 -15.85
CA SER A 235 12.59 -12.27 -16.28
C SER A 235 12.20 -13.39 -15.32
N TYR A 236 11.88 -13.11 -14.04
CA TYR A 236 11.40 -14.10 -13.09
C TYR A 236 9.96 -14.56 -13.33
N GLN A 237 9.19 -13.92 -14.22
CA GLN A 237 7.88 -14.44 -14.63
C GLN A 237 7.96 -15.48 -15.75
N GLN A 238 9.10 -15.53 -16.45
CA GLN A 238 9.31 -16.37 -17.62
C GLN A 238 10.06 -17.66 -17.29
N ALA A 239 10.46 -17.84 -16.03
CA ALA A 239 11.06 -19.04 -15.45
C ALA A 239 10.05 -19.75 -14.54
#